data_AF-A0A836IE97-F1
#
_entry.id   AF-A0A836IE97-F1
#
_cell.length_a   1.000
_cell.length_b   1.000
_cell.length_c   1.000
_cell.angle_alpha   90.00
_cell.angle_beta   90.00
_cell.angle_gamma   90.00
#
_symmetry.space_group_name_H-M   'P 1'
#
loop_
_entity.id
_entity.type
_entity.pdbx_description
1 polymer ?
#
loop_
_entity_poly.entity_id
_entity_poly.type
_entity_poly.pdbx_seq_one_letter_code
_entity_poly.pdbx_strand_id
1 'polypeptide(L)'
;MSSTERLTNAFRLQFQWIPVLITDRSHHTSGERKRCALFAVLHVAFVLVIFGHFMSIIVSWALAFILQAGAMGVCLFHLAMLEEYADRMNNALELEHTVNPLIVAGVAVRCFACLQCVLTRSWPILLAGSVEIMYDLYVAQQRSLLIDGTTIWKEIGTFRTDGRIRVAYQVAMVMGAVVYLIYSFMTLESES
;
A
#
# COMPACT_ATOMS: atom_id res chain seq x y z
N MET A 1 -4.08 22.76 -10.27
CA MET A 1 -2.81 22.05 -9.93
C MET A 1 -2.67 20.89 -10.89
N SER A 2 -1.52 20.71 -11.53
CA SER A 2 -1.35 19.64 -12.53
C SER A 2 -1.22 18.26 -11.85
N SER A 3 -1.67 17.18 -12.51
CA SER A 3 -1.58 15.81 -11.98
C SER A 3 -0.14 15.40 -11.68
N THR A 4 0.83 15.93 -12.42
CA THR A 4 2.27 15.73 -12.23
C THR A 4 2.77 16.36 -10.93
N GLU A 5 2.39 17.60 -10.61
CA GLU A 5 2.77 18.25 -9.34
C GLU A 5 2.20 17.51 -8.12
N ARG A 6 0.99 16.96 -8.23
CA ARG A 6 0.37 16.12 -7.20
C ARG A 6 1.16 14.84 -6.94
N LEU A 7 1.61 14.18 -8.01
CA LEU A 7 2.42 12.97 -7.95
C LEU A 7 3.82 13.26 -7.37
N THR A 8 4.46 14.35 -7.78
CA THR A 8 5.75 14.78 -7.21
C THR A 8 5.63 15.09 -5.71
N ASN A 9 4.56 15.78 -5.29
CA ASN A 9 4.31 16.02 -3.87
C ASN A 9 4.02 14.72 -3.09
N ALA A 10 3.32 13.77 -3.69
CA ALA A 10 3.09 12.44 -3.12
C ALA A 10 4.39 11.63 -2.95
N PHE A 11 5.32 11.69 -3.90
CA PHE A 11 6.64 11.09 -3.74
C PHE A 11 7.47 11.80 -2.66
N ARG A 12 7.38 13.13 -2.58
CA ARG A 12 8.06 13.89 -1.53
C ARG A 12 7.57 13.50 -0.13
N LEU A 13 6.27 13.23 0.01
CA LEU A 13 5.65 12.74 1.25
C LEU A 13 6.26 11.41 1.74
N GLN A 14 6.72 10.53 0.85
CA GLN A 14 7.40 9.29 1.23
C GLN A 14 8.72 9.51 1.96
N PHE A 15 9.38 10.66 1.78
CA PHE A 15 10.65 10.99 2.45
C PHE A 15 10.50 12.02 3.57
N GLN A 16 9.31 12.59 3.74
CA GLN A 16 9.03 13.56 4.81
C GLN A 16 9.11 12.97 6.23
N TRP A 17 9.13 11.65 6.38
CA TRP A 17 9.27 11.03 7.69
C TRP A 17 10.63 11.31 8.34
N ILE A 18 11.69 11.50 7.55
CA ILE A 18 13.05 11.76 8.04
C ILE A 18 13.09 13.08 8.86
N PRO A 19 12.73 14.25 8.29
CA PRO A 19 12.74 15.49 9.07
C PRO A 19 11.73 15.49 10.23
N VAL A 20 10.54 14.91 10.04
CA VAL A 20 9.44 14.97 11.03
C VAL A 20 9.67 14.07 12.24
N LEU A 21 10.24 12.87 12.07
CA LEU A 21 10.49 11.94 13.19
C LEU A 21 11.87 12.09 13.81
N ILE A 22 12.88 12.47 13.02
CA ILE A 22 14.28 12.50 13.47
C ILE A 22 14.72 13.92 13.84
N THR A 23 14.32 14.94 13.07
CA THR A 23 14.91 16.29 13.17
C THR A 23 14.09 17.26 14.02
N ASP A 24 12.75 17.25 13.92
CA ASP A 24 11.91 18.20 14.68
C ASP A 24 10.62 17.57 15.23
N ARG A 25 10.74 16.82 16.32
CA ARG A 25 9.64 16.04 16.90
C ARG A 25 8.60 16.90 17.63
N SER A 26 8.84 18.19 17.89
CA SER A 26 8.01 19.00 18.80
C SER A 26 6.95 19.84 18.10
N HIS A 27 7.15 20.20 16.83
CA HIS A 27 6.31 21.14 16.09
C HIS A 27 5.19 20.51 15.23
N HIS A 28 5.13 19.17 15.15
CA HIS A 28 4.16 18.49 14.28
C HIS A 28 2.93 17.96 15.01
N THR A 29 1.78 18.04 14.35
CA THR A 29 0.49 17.55 14.84
C THR A 29 0.46 16.02 14.97
N SER A 30 -0.42 15.49 15.82
CA SER A 30 -0.55 14.04 16.04
C SER A 30 -0.84 13.27 14.73
N GLY A 31 -1.62 13.85 13.81
CA GLY A 31 -1.91 13.27 12.50
C GLY A 31 -0.68 13.18 11.58
N GLU A 32 0.13 14.24 11.51
CA GLU A 32 1.36 14.25 10.71
C GLU A 32 2.38 13.22 11.20
N ARG A 33 2.50 13.06 12.53
CA ARG A 33 3.39 12.05 13.12
C ARG A 33 2.94 10.62 12.78
N LYS A 34 1.65 10.32 12.85
CA LYS A 34 1.10 9.00 12.48
C LYS A 34 1.36 8.68 11.01
N ARG A 35 1.15 9.66 10.12
CA ARG A 35 1.46 9.54 8.68
C ARG A 35 2.94 9.25 8.44
N CYS A 36 3.82 10.03 9.08
CA CYS A 36 5.25 9.85 8.92
C CYS A 36 5.72 8.51 9.49
N ALA A 37 5.14 8.06 10.61
CA ALA A 37 5.45 6.75 11.20
C ALA A 37 5.08 5.60 10.24
N LEU A 38 3.94 5.71 9.54
CA LEU A 38 3.53 4.75 8.53
C LEU A 38 4.57 4.62 7.40
N PHE A 39 5.06 5.74 6.87
CA PHE A 39 6.12 5.70 5.84
C PHE A 39 7.46 5.19 6.40
N ALA A 40 7.84 5.56 7.62
CA ALA A 40 9.06 5.04 8.25
C ALA A 40 9.01 3.52 8.43
N VAL A 41 7.89 3.00 8.95
CA VAL A 41 7.65 1.55 9.09
C VAL A 41 7.74 0.85 7.74
N LEU A 42 7.17 1.45 6.69
CA LEU A 42 7.19 0.90 5.34
C LEU A 42 8.62 0.83 4.76
N HIS A 43 9.46 1.84 4.98
CA HIS A 43 10.87 1.82 4.57
C HIS A 43 11.69 0.80 5.38
N VAL A 44 11.46 0.71 6.70
CA VAL A 44 12.14 -0.29 7.54
C VAL A 44 11.74 -1.70 7.13
N ALA A 45 10.45 -1.94 6.90
CA ALA A 45 9.94 -3.22 6.41
C ALA A 45 10.57 -3.60 5.07
N PHE A 46 10.73 -2.63 4.15
CA PHE A 46 11.41 -2.85 2.88
C PHE A 46 12.86 -3.31 3.06
N VAL A 47 13.61 -2.63 3.94
CA VAL A 47 15.00 -3.01 4.24
C VAL A 47 15.07 -4.42 4.83
N LEU A 48 14.16 -4.76 5.75
CA LEU A 48 14.07 -6.10 6.32
C LEU A 48 13.74 -7.17 5.28
N VAL A 49 12.85 -6.86 4.32
CA VAL A 49 12.48 -7.77 3.23
C VAL A 49 13.69 -8.08 2.35
N ILE A 50 14.46 -7.05 1.96
CA ILE A 50 15.67 -7.23 1.15
C ILE A 50 16.69 -8.09 1.89
N PHE A 51 17.02 -7.75 3.14
CA PHE A 51 18.02 -8.52 3.88
C PHE A 51 17.53 -9.95 4.18
N GLY A 52 16.25 -10.11 4.51
CA GLY A 52 15.66 -11.41 4.78
C GLY A 52 15.63 -12.34 3.56
N HIS A 53 15.53 -11.80 2.34
CA HIS A 53 15.64 -12.59 1.11
C HIS A 53 16.97 -13.35 1.03
N PHE A 54 18.09 -12.71 1.41
CA PHE A 54 19.41 -13.32 1.36
C PHE A 54 19.69 -14.31 2.50
N MET A 55 18.90 -14.28 3.58
CA MET A 55 19.09 -15.15 4.74
C MET A 55 18.58 -16.57 4.49
N SER A 56 17.36 -16.71 3.96
CA SER A 56 16.83 -18.01 3.54
C SER A 56 15.62 -17.85 2.62
N ILE A 57 15.38 -18.88 1.80
CA ILE A 57 14.22 -18.97 0.91
C ILE A 57 12.92 -18.91 1.73
N ILE A 58 12.85 -19.63 2.84
CA ILE A 58 11.67 -19.66 3.72
C ILE A 58 11.38 -18.28 4.31
N VAL A 59 12.40 -17.58 4.80
CA VAL A 59 12.27 -16.22 5.33
C VAL A 59 11.81 -15.26 4.23
N SER A 60 12.32 -15.41 3.00
CA SER A 60 11.87 -14.63 1.85
C SER A 60 10.38 -14.80 1.55
N TRP A 61 9.86 -16.02 1.63
CA TRP A 61 8.44 -16.33 1.42
C TRP A 61 7.56 -15.80 2.55
N ALA A 62 7.99 -15.96 3.80
CA ALA A 62 7.29 -15.40 4.96
C ALA A 62 7.21 -13.87 4.87
N LEU A 63 8.29 -13.20 4.45
CA LEU A 63 8.32 -11.76 4.26
C LEU A 63 7.43 -11.29 3.11
N ALA A 64 7.36 -12.05 2.00
CA ALA A 64 6.43 -11.78 0.91
C ALA A 64 4.96 -11.87 1.38
N PHE A 65 4.64 -12.86 2.20
CA PHE A 65 3.31 -12.98 2.82
C PHE A 65 3.01 -11.79 3.74
N ILE A 66 3.95 -11.38 4.59
CA ILE A 66 3.80 -10.21 5.48
C ILE A 66 3.54 -8.93 4.66
N LEU A 67 4.28 -8.71 3.57
CA LEU A 67 4.05 -7.57 2.68
C LEU A 67 2.65 -7.60 2.05
N GLN A 68 2.20 -8.77 1.59
CA GLN A 68 0.88 -8.94 0.98
C GLN A 68 -0.25 -8.70 2.01
N ALA A 69 -0.08 -9.19 3.24
CA ALA A 69 -1.00 -8.93 4.35
C ALA A 69 -1.00 -7.44 4.75
N GLY A 70 0.17 -6.81 4.76
CA GLY A 70 0.30 -5.37 4.99
C GLY A 70 -0.42 -4.53 3.93
N ALA A 71 -0.29 -4.89 2.65
CA ALA A 71 -1.02 -4.24 1.56
C ALA A 71 -2.54 -4.35 1.75
N MET A 72 -3.03 -5.55 2.09
CA MET A 72 -4.44 -5.75 2.42
C MET A 72 -4.89 -4.88 3.60
N GLY A 73 -4.08 -4.78 4.66
CA GLY A 73 -4.36 -3.92 5.81
C GLY A 73 -4.49 -2.45 5.45
N VAL A 74 -3.61 -1.94 4.58
CA VAL A 74 -3.69 -0.56 4.04
C VAL A 74 -4.97 -0.37 3.23
N CYS A 75 -5.34 -1.31 2.36
CA CYS A 75 -6.58 -1.25 1.58
C CYS A 75 -7.84 -1.30 2.44
N LEU A 76 -7.85 -2.14 3.49
CA LEU A 76 -8.95 -2.22 4.44
C LEU A 76 -9.12 -0.91 5.21
N PHE A 77 -8.03 -0.33 5.69
CA PHE A 77 -8.08 0.96 6.39
C PHE A 77 -8.54 2.08 5.45
N HIS A 78 -8.06 2.10 4.21
CA HIS A 78 -8.52 3.02 3.18
C HIS A 78 -10.04 2.92 2.96
N LEU A 79 -10.57 1.70 2.81
CA LEU A 79 -12.01 1.49 2.63
C LEU A 79 -12.80 1.91 3.89
N ALA A 80 -12.33 1.57 5.08
CA ALA A 80 -12.98 1.92 6.34
C ALA A 80 -13.11 3.45 6.50
N MET A 81 -12.07 4.21 6.16
CA MET A 81 -12.11 5.68 6.19
C MET A 81 -13.10 6.26 5.18
N LEU A 82 -13.22 5.65 3.99
CA LEU A 82 -14.21 6.06 2.98
C LEU A 82 -15.65 5.74 3.42
N GLU A 83 -15.88 4.58 4.06
CA GLU A 83 -17.19 4.21 4.59
C GLU A 83 -17.59 5.13 5.75
N GLU A 84 -16.67 5.42 6.69
CA GLU A 84 -16.95 6.36 7.77
C GLU A 84 -17.30 7.76 7.27
N TYR A 85 -16.59 8.26 6.24
CA TYR A 85 -16.92 9.54 5.62
C TYR A 85 -18.26 9.52 4.91
N ALA A 86 -18.60 8.44 4.19
CA ALA A 86 -19.87 8.32 3.50
C ALA A 86 -21.06 8.33 4.47
N ASP A 87 -20.89 7.74 5.66
CA ASP A 87 -21.94 7.66 6.67
C ASP A 87 -22.07 8.94 7.51
N ARG A 88 -20.95 9.61 7.84
CA ARG A 88 -20.93 10.77 8.74
C ARG A 88 -20.80 12.12 8.03
N MET A 89 -20.44 12.14 6.75
CA MET A 89 -20.05 13.35 5.99
C MET A 89 -19.09 14.26 6.79
N ASN A 90 -18.07 13.65 7.39
CA ASN A 90 -17.02 14.35 8.14
C ASN A 90 -16.26 15.36 7.26
N ASN A 91 -15.33 16.11 7.83
CA ASN A 91 -14.58 17.13 7.09
C ASN A 91 -13.80 16.53 5.90
N ALA A 92 -14.15 16.93 4.68
CA ALA A 92 -13.55 16.39 3.44
C ALA A 92 -12.03 16.66 3.34
N LEU A 93 -11.56 17.76 3.94
CA LEU A 93 -10.14 18.10 3.98
C LEU A 93 -9.35 17.14 4.89
N GLU A 94 -9.95 16.72 6.01
CA GLU A 94 -9.34 15.77 6.94
C GLU A 94 -9.29 14.36 6.35
N LEU A 95 -10.32 13.98 5.60
CA LEU A 95 -10.34 12.74 4.83
C LEU A 95 -9.21 12.75 3.78
N GLU A 96 -9.07 13.83 3.01
CA GLU A 96 -8.00 13.96 2.02
C GLU A 96 -6.62 13.76 2.65
N HIS A 97 -6.36 14.44 3.76
CA HIS A 97 -5.09 14.35 4.47
C HIS A 97 -4.79 12.96 5.04
N THR A 98 -5.81 12.16 5.32
CA THR A 98 -5.66 10.82 5.88
C THR A 98 -5.59 9.76 4.78
N VAL A 99 -6.42 9.85 3.74
CA VAL A 99 -6.55 8.82 2.72
C VAL A 99 -5.45 8.91 1.66
N ASN A 100 -5.06 10.11 1.25
CA ASN A 100 -4.01 10.28 0.23
C ASN A 100 -2.67 9.60 0.61
N PRO A 101 -2.17 9.73 1.86
CA PRO A 101 -0.98 9.00 2.29
C PRO A 101 -1.15 7.48 2.28
N LEU A 102 -2.36 6.98 2.56
CA LEU A 102 -2.65 5.56 2.50
C LEU A 102 -2.62 5.02 1.08
N ILE A 103 -3.14 5.77 0.11
CA ILE A 103 -3.06 5.41 -1.31
C ILE A 103 -1.58 5.32 -1.72
N VAL A 104 -0.78 6.32 -1.38
CA VAL A 104 0.67 6.35 -1.68
C VAL A 104 1.40 5.19 -1.01
N ALA A 105 1.05 4.86 0.23
CA ALA A 105 1.62 3.73 0.94
C ALA A 105 1.22 2.40 0.30
N GLY A 106 -0.04 2.24 -0.10
CA GLY A 106 -0.53 1.04 -0.79
C GLY A 106 0.23 0.77 -2.08
N VAL A 107 0.38 1.80 -2.92
CA VAL A 107 1.20 1.74 -4.16
C VAL A 107 2.65 1.36 -3.82
N ALA A 108 3.24 1.96 -2.77
CA ALA A 108 4.61 1.68 -2.37
C ALA A 108 4.80 0.22 -1.90
N VAL A 109 3.92 -0.28 -1.01
CA VAL A 109 3.94 -1.70 -0.60
C VAL A 109 3.80 -2.59 -1.83
N ARG A 110 2.96 -2.22 -2.80
CA ARG A 110 2.76 -3.04 -4.01
C ARG A 110 4.00 -3.11 -4.88
N CYS A 111 4.67 -1.98 -5.11
CA CYS A 111 5.95 -1.96 -5.80
C CYS A 111 6.98 -2.86 -5.10
N PHE A 112 7.02 -2.83 -3.76
CA PHE A 112 7.93 -3.67 -2.97
C PHE A 112 7.57 -5.15 -3.05
N ALA A 113 6.29 -5.50 -2.99
CA ALA A 113 5.83 -6.87 -3.16
C ALA A 113 6.17 -7.42 -4.56
N CYS A 114 6.02 -6.60 -5.61
CA CYS A 114 6.43 -6.97 -6.97
C CYS A 114 7.95 -7.16 -7.07
N LEU A 115 8.76 -6.27 -6.48
CA LEU A 115 10.21 -6.46 -6.43
C LEU A 115 10.57 -7.77 -5.73
N GLN A 116 9.94 -8.07 -4.60
CA GLN A 116 10.15 -9.32 -3.88
C GLN A 116 9.78 -10.53 -4.74
N CYS A 117 8.68 -10.47 -5.49
CA CYS A 117 8.30 -11.54 -6.40
C CYS A 117 9.30 -11.75 -7.54
N VAL A 118 9.97 -10.68 -8.01
CA VAL A 118 11.07 -10.81 -8.99
C VAL A 118 12.26 -11.53 -8.36
N LEU A 119 12.63 -11.17 -7.13
CA LEU A 119 13.73 -11.81 -6.40
C LEU A 119 13.46 -13.29 -6.12
N THR A 120 12.23 -13.65 -5.76
CA THR A 120 11.81 -15.04 -5.53
C THR A 120 11.43 -15.80 -6.80
N ARG A 121 11.49 -15.15 -7.98
CA ARG A 121 11.09 -15.70 -9.30
C ARG A 121 9.63 -16.20 -9.34
N SER A 122 8.76 -15.57 -8.57
CA SER A 122 7.34 -15.93 -8.42
C SER A 122 6.48 -15.31 -9.53
N TRP A 123 6.71 -15.71 -10.78
CA TRP A 123 6.07 -15.12 -11.96
C TRP A 123 4.53 -15.04 -11.89
N PRO A 124 3.78 -16.05 -11.40
CA PRO A 124 2.32 -15.96 -11.33
C PRO A 124 1.83 -14.86 -10.38
N ILE A 125 2.46 -14.72 -9.21
CA ILE A 125 2.12 -13.68 -8.22
C ILE A 125 2.54 -12.31 -8.73
N LEU A 126 3.70 -12.22 -9.41
CA LEU A 126 4.15 -10.98 -10.04
C LEU A 126 3.16 -10.49 -11.10
N LEU A 127 2.72 -11.37 -12.00
CA LEU A 127 1.73 -11.04 -13.03
C LEU A 127 0.43 -10.56 -12.39
N ALA A 128 -0.09 -11.32 -11.43
CA ALA A 128 -1.28 -10.93 -10.69
C ALA A 128 -1.10 -9.53 -10.08
N GLY A 129 0.00 -9.29 -9.36
CA GLY A 129 0.25 -8.01 -8.70
C GLY A 129 0.55 -6.83 -9.61
N SER A 130 1.08 -7.07 -10.80
CA SER A 130 1.30 -6.04 -11.81
C SER A 130 -0.01 -5.44 -12.33
N VAL A 131 -1.12 -6.21 -12.32
CA VAL A 131 -2.45 -5.71 -12.70
C VAL A 131 -2.89 -4.55 -11.83
N GLU A 132 -2.62 -4.62 -10.52
CA GLU A 132 -2.99 -3.55 -9.59
C GLU A 132 -2.15 -2.29 -9.82
N ILE A 133 -0.85 -2.44 -10.08
CA ILE A 133 0.03 -1.31 -10.43
C ILE A 133 -0.42 -0.66 -11.75
N MET A 134 -0.76 -1.46 -12.77
CA MET A 134 -1.27 -0.95 -14.04
C MET A 134 -2.60 -0.23 -13.85
N TYR A 135 -3.49 -0.76 -13.00
CA TYR A 135 -4.75 -0.11 -12.65
C TYR A 135 -4.51 1.23 -11.94
N ASP A 136 -3.58 1.28 -10.98
CA ASP A 136 -3.20 2.52 -10.30
C ASP A 136 -2.64 3.56 -11.27
N LEU A 137 -1.79 3.15 -12.21
CA LEU A 137 -1.26 4.03 -13.24
C LEU A 137 -2.36 4.53 -14.18
N TYR A 138 -3.27 3.65 -14.60
CA TYR A 138 -4.41 4.01 -15.42
C TYR A 138 -5.33 5.02 -14.72
N VAL A 139 -5.66 4.77 -13.45
CA VAL A 139 -6.45 5.68 -12.63
C VAL A 139 -5.72 7.00 -12.42
N ALA A 140 -4.40 7.00 -12.21
CA ALA A 140 -3.60 8.23 -12.10
C ALA A 140 -3.54 9.05 -13.39
N GLN A 141 -3.67 8.40 -14.55
CA GLN A 141 -3.67 9.06 -15.86
C GLN A 141 -5.04 9.63 -16.23
N GLN A 142 -6.12 8.89 -15.97
CA GLN A 142 -7.47 9.30 -16.35
C GLN A 142 -8.21 10.09 -15.28
N ARG A 143 -7.84 9.92 -14.01
CA ARG A 143 -8.43 10.60 -12.85
C ARG A 143 -7.33 11.13 -11.96
N SER A 144 -7.71 11.94 -10.97
CA SER A 144 -6.80 12.16 -9.87
C SER A 144 -6.78 10.92 -8.98
N LEU A 145 -5.64 10.22 -8.94
CA LEU A 145 -5.39 9.11 -8.00
C LEU A 145 -5.61 9.58 -6.55
N LEU A 146 -5.28 10.84 -6.29
CA LEU A 146 -5.46 11.46 -4.99
C LEU A 146 -6.86 12.05 -4.90
N ILE A 147 -7.49 11.83 -3.75
CA ILE A 147 -8.75 12.47 -3.41
C ILE A 147 -8.55 13.98 -3.38
N ASP A 148 -9.53 14.70 -3.92
CA ASP A 148 -9.67 16.15 -3.78
C ASP A 148 -10.87 16.40 -2.87
N GLY A 149 -10.64 17.01 -1.71
CA GLY A 149 -11.68 17.29 -0.72
C GLY A 149 -12.82 18.15 -1.27
N THR A 150 -12.61 18.90 -2.35
CA THR A 150 -13.65 19.77 -2.95
C THR A 150 -14.64 19.01 -3.83
N THR A 151 -14.26 17.85 -4.38
CA THR A 151 -15.07 17.07 -5.32
C THR A 151 -15.49 15.70 -4.80
N ILE A 152 -14.89 15.22 -3.71
CA ILE A 152 -15.11 13.85 -3.19
C ILE A 152 -16.58 13.51 -2.93
N TRP A 153 -17.38 14.46 -2.43
CA TRP A 153 -18.79 14.20 -2.11
C TRP A 153 -19.61 13.78 -3.35
N LYS A 154 -19.22 14.20 -4.55
CA LYS A 154 -19.89 13.81 -5.81
C LYS A 154 -19.48 12.41 -6.28
N GLU A 155 -18.27 11.98 -5.94
CA GLU A 155 -17.65 10.76 -6.47
C GLU A 155 -17.47 9.66 -5.42
N ILE A 156 -17.92 9.88 -4.18
CA ILE A 156 -17.74 8.97 -3.05
C ILE A 156 -18.26 7.56 -3.33
N GLY A 157 -19.37 7.43 -4.07
CA GLY A 157 -19.91 6.14 -4.48
C GLY A 157 -18.95 5.36 -5.39
N THR A 158 -18.24 6.05 -6.30
CA THR A 158 -17.24 5.44 -7.17
C THR A 158 -16.01 5.02 -6.37
N PHE A 159 -15.49 5.89 -5.49
CA PHE A 159 -14.34 5.56 -4.62
C PHE A 159 -14.64 4.40 -3.66
N ARG A 160 -15.86 4.30 -3.14
CA ARG A 160 -16.27 3.18 -2.28
C ARG A 160 -16.33 1.86 -3.05
N THR A 161 -16.87 1.90 -4.26
CA THR A 161 -16.94 0.70 -5.12
C THR A 161 -15.54 0.25 -5.53
N ASP A 162 -14.68 1.19 -5.90
CA ASP A 162 -13.27 0.94 -6.20
C ASP A 162 -12.53 0.33 -4.99
N GLY A 163 -12.70 0.91 -3.80
CA GLY A 163 -12.13 0.38 -2.56
C GLY A 163 -12.59 -1.04 -2.23
N ARG A 164 -13.86 -1.37 -2.45
CA ARG A 164 -14.40 -2.73 -2.26
C ARG A 164 -13.81 -3.73 -3.24
N ILE A 165 -13.69 -3.34 -4.52
CA ILE A 165 -13.06 -4.19 -5.55
C ILE A 165 -11.60 -4.46 -5.19
N ARG A 166 -10.86 -3.42 -4.79
CA ARG A 166 -9.46 -3.55 -4.34
C ARG A 166 -9.33 -4.48 -3.13
N VAL A 167 -10.19 -4.34 -2.12
CA VAL A 167 -10.19 -5.24 -0.96
C VAL A 167 -10.46 -6.68 -1.38
N ALA A 168 -11.47 -6.92 -2.22
CA ALA A 168 -11.77 -8.26 -2.73
C ALA A 168 -10.58 -8.87 -3.48
N TYR A 169 -9.92 -8.07 -4.31
CA TYR A 169 -8.70 -8.46 -5.02
C TYR A 169 -7.54 -8.75 -4.05
N GLN A 170 -7.33 -7.92 -3.02
CA GLN A 170 -6.30 -8.16 -2.01
C GLN A 170 -6.55 -9.44 -1.21
N VAL A 171 -7.80 -9.75 -0.87
CA VAL A 171 -8.17 -11.02 -0.24
C VAL A 171 -7.79 -12.20 -1.13
N ALA A 172 -8.11 -12.13 -2.44
CA ALA A 172 -7.73 -13.18 -3.38
C ALA A 172 -6.19 -13.34 -3.48
N MET A 173 -5.45 -12.23 -3.50
CA MET A 173 -3.98 -12.26 -3.51
C MET A 173 -3.39 -12.84 -2.23
N VAL A 174 -3.94 -12.53 -1.05
CA VAL A 174 -3.51 -13.12 0.22
C VAL A 174 -3.78 -14.62 0.23
N MET A 175 -4.96 -15.07 -0.21
CA MET A 175 -5.27 -16.49 -0.33
C MET A 175 -4.30 -17.19 -1.29
N GLY A 176 -4.00 -16.58 -2.43
CA GLY A 176 -2.98 -17.09 -3.36
C GLY A 176 -1.59 -17.17 -2.74
N ALA A 177 -1.18 -16.16 -1.97
CA ALA A 177 0.09 -16.15 -1.26
C ALA A 177 0.17 -17.27 -0.20
N VAL A 178 -0.93 -17.55 0.53
CA VAL A 178 -1.00 -18.68 1.48
C VAL A 178 -0.81 -20.01 0.78
N VAL A 179 -1.54 -20.25 -0.32
CA VAL A 179 -1.40 -21.49 -1.10
C VAL A 179 0.03 -21.65 -1.60
N TYR A 180 0.64 -20.58 -2.09
CA TYR A 180 2.02 -20.60 -2.58
C TYR A 180 3.03 -20.86 -1.46
N LEU A 181 2.82 -20.27 -0.28
CA LEU A 181 3.63 -20.50 0.91
C LEU A 181 3.61 -21.99 1.29
N ILE A 182 2.42 -22.60 1.38
CA ILE A 182 2.24 -24.01 1.73
C ILE A 182 2.92 -24.92 0.71
N TYR A 183 2.71 -24.65 -0.59
CA TYR A 183 3.34 -25.42 -1.66
C TYR A 183 4.87 -25.38 -1.60
N SER A 184 5.43 -24.19 -1.33
CA SER A 184 6.87 -23.99 -1.15
C SER A 184 7.43 -24.84 0.00
N PHE A 185 6.74 -24.85 1.15
CA PHE A 185 7.12 -25.70 2.28
C PHE A 185 7.07 -27.20 1.97
N MET A 186 6.00 -27.67 1.32
CA MET A 186 5.85 -29.09 0.97
C MET A 186 6.92 -29.56 -0.02
N THR A 187 7.29 -28.70 -0.97
CA THR A 187 8.31 -29.04 -1.97
C THR A 187 9.70 -29.11 -1.31
N LEU A 188 10.01 -28.18 -0.40
CA LEU A 188 11.23 -28.21 0.40
C LEU A 188 11.36 -29.46 1.28
N GLU A 189 10.25 -29.92 1.88
CA GLU A 189 10.24 -31.15 2.69
C GLU A 189 10.39 -32.42 1.84
N SER A 190 9.96 -32.39 0.57
CA SER A 190 10.12 -33.53 -0.35
C SER A 190 11.54 -33.71 -0.90
N GLU A 191 12.37 -32.66 -0.86
CA GLU A 191 13.76 -32.67 -1.35
C GLU A 191 14.80 -32.95 -0.23
N SER A 192 14.38 -33.00 1.05
CA SER A 192 15.22 -33.31 2.21
C SER A 192 15.14 -34.77 2.63
#